data_AF-A0A0J0YAS9-F1
#
_entry.id   AF-A0A0J0YAS9-F1
#
_cell.length_a   1.000
_cell.length_b   1.000
_cell.length_c   1.000
_cell.angle_alpha   90.00
_cell.angle_beta   90.00
_cell.angle_gamma   90.00
#
_symmetry.space_group_name_H-M   'P 1'
#
loop_
_entity.id
_entity.type
_entity.pdbx_description
1 polymer ?
#
loop_
_entity_poly.entity_id
_entity_poly.type
_entity_poly.pdbx_seq_one_letter_code
_entity_poly.pdbx_strand_id
1 'polypeptide(L)'
;MKFLKIILVCFFISTLVSLTGVFILQSAQIIGTADSDMKNLPYGIAIGFNLYLFLGTLSVFFNLNQNIRENSLWSALSFFLLPAIFLLLSLFAMWDEAWPGVLYGLPYFIILSICYLGFRKNMSKKIM
;
A
#
# COMPACT_ATOMS: atom_id res chain seq x y z
N MET A 1 -9.94 -12.19 -11.90
CA MET A 1 -10.54 -11.11 -11.08
C MET A 1 -10.11 -11.09 -9.60
N LYS A 2 -9.78 -12.23 -8.96
CA LYS A 2 -9.41 -12.28 -7.53
C LYS A 2 -8.28 -11.30 -7.15
N PHE A 3 -7.23 -11.24 -7.96
CA PHE A 3 -6.08 -10.36 -7.72
C PHE A 3 -6.42 -8.87 -7.83
N LEU A 4 -7.15 -8.48 -8.88
CA LEU A 4 -7.64 -7.10 -9.01
C LEU A 4 -8.48 -6.68 -7.79
N LYS A 5 -9.35 -7.57 -7.28
CA LYS A 5 -10.11 -7.31 -6.04
C LYS A 5 -9.19 -7.08 -4.84
N ILE A 6 -8.15 -7.89 -4.67
CA ILE A 6 -7.17 -7.71 -3.58
C ILE A 6 -6.53 -6.32 -3.68
N ILE A 7 -6.03 -5.96 -4.86
CA ILE A 7 -5.31 -4.70 -5.05
C ILE A 7 -6.24 -3.50 -4.83
N LEU A 8 -7.49 -3.55 -5.33
CA LEU A 8 -8.49 -2.51 -5.09
C LEU A 8 -8.86 -2.38 -3.60
N VAL A 9 -9.06 -3.50 -2.90
CA VAL A 9 -9.34 -3.48 -1.46
C VAL A 9 -8.18 -2.87 -0.68
N CYS A 10 -6.94 -3.22 -1.02
CA CYS A 10 -5.75 -2.62 -0.41
C CYS A 10 -5.77 -1.11 -0.60
N PHE A 11 -5.94 -0.64 -1.84
CA PHE A 11 -5.96 0.78 -2.18
C PHE A 11 -7.07 1.57 -1.46
N PHE A 12 -8.33 1.11 -1.50
CA PHE A 12 -9.43 1.86 -0.91
C PHE A 12 -9.31 1.93 0.63
N ILE A 13 -9.03 0.81 1.28
CA ILE A 13 -8.93 0.79 2.75
C ILE A 13 -7.70 1.59 3.21
N SER A 14 -6.54 1.42 2.57
CA SER A 14 -5.33 2.15 2.96
C SER A 14 -5.47 3.65 2.73
N THR A 15 -6.14 4.05 1.65
CA THR A 15 -6.42 5.46 1.35
C THR A 15 -7.35 6.05 2.40
N LEU A 16 -8.45 5.36 2.77
CA LEU A 16 -9.35 5.82 3.83
C LEU A 16 -8.62 5.98 5.18
N VAL A 17 -7.78 5.02 5.55
CA VAL A 17 -6.97 5.09 6.77
C VAL A 17 -6.01 6.28 6.71
N SER A 18 -5.32 6.47 5.59
CA SER A 18 -4.38 7.58 5.40
C SER A 18 -5.09 8.94 5.47
N LEU A 19 -6.23 9.09 4.80
CA LEU A 19 -7.04 10.31 4.81
C LEU A 19 -7.56 10.62 6.22
N THR A 20 -7.98 9.59 6.96
CA THR A 20 -8.41 9.75 8.36
C THR A 20 -7.24 10.21 9.24
N GLY A 21 -6.05 9.63 9.04
CA GLY A 21 -4.82 10.04 9.74
C GLY A 21 -4.47 11.50 9.46
N VAL A 22 -4.49 11.91 8.18
CA VAL A 22 -4.28 13.32 7.79
C VAL A 22 -5.30 14.24 8.44
N PHE A 23 -6.58 13.87 8.41
CA PHE A 23 -7.65 14.66 9.02
C PHE A 23 -7.44 14.87 10.52
N ILE A 24 -7.07 13.82 11.26
CA ILE A 24 -6.78 13.90 12.69
C ILE A 24 -5.58 14.81 12.95
N LEU A 25 -4.47 14.58 12.25
CA LEU A 25 -3.23 15.35 12.43
C LEU A 25 -3.43 16.85 12.09
N GLN A 26 -4.20 17.14 11.04
CA GLN A 26 -4.53 18.51 10.67
C GLN A 26 -5.49 19.17 11.67
N SER A 27 -6.49 18.44 12.16
CA SER A 27 -7.42 18.93 13.19
C SER A 27 -6.72 19.20 14.53
N ALA A 28 -5.67 18.44 14.84
CA ALA A 28 -4.80 18.64 15.99
C ALA A 28 -3.73 19.73 15.77
N GLN A 29 -3.72 20.41 14.61
CA GLN A 29 -2.73 21.42 14.21
C GLN A 29 -1.28 20.92 14.21
N ILE A 30 -1.07 19.61 14.01
CA ILE A 30 0.26 18.98 13.98
C ILE A 30 0.87 19.09 12.58
N ILE A 31 0.05 19.12 11.53
CA ILE A 31 0.49 19.25 10.13
C ILE A 31 -0.33 20.29 9.38
N GLY A 32 0.33 21.06 8.51
CA GLY A 32 -0.33 21.94 7.54
C GLY A 32 -1.08 23.13 8.15
N THR A 33 -0.33 24.05 8.75
CA THR A 33 -0.81 25.40 9.18
C THR A 33 -0.63 26.47 8.09
N ALA A 34 -0.48 26.07 6.82
CA ALA A 34 -0.26 27.00 5.72
C ALA A 34 -1.57 27.72 5.32
N ASP A 35 -1.49 29.04 5.16
CA ASP A 35 -2.60 29.89 4.74
C ASP A 35 -3.07 29.51 3.32
N SER A 36 -4.35 29.12 3.26
CA SER A 36 -5.23 28.81 2.11
C SER A 36 -4.81 27.78 1.05
N ASP A 37 -3.65 27.89 0.40
CA ASP A 37 -3.47 27.24 -0.91
C ASP A 37 -2.88 25.83 -0.85
N MET A 38 -2.14 25.50 0.21
CA MET A 38 -1.55 24.17 0.42
C MET A 38 -2.26 23.34 1.50
N LYS A 39 -3.40 23.81 2.01
CA LYS A 39 -4.14 23.15 3.11
C LYS A 39 -4.54 21.71 2.78
N ASN A 40 -4.80 21.41 1.50
CA ASN A 40 -5.22 20.08 1.05
C ASN A 40 -4.08 19.21 0.51
N LEU A 41 -2.85 19.74 0.45
CA LEU A 41 -1.69 19.02 -0.08
C LEU A 41 -1.43 17.68 0.64
N PRO A 42 -1.55 17.58 1.98
CA PRO A 42 -1.35 16.31 2.69
C PRO A 42 -2.32 15.19 2.27
N TYR A 43 -3.59 15.53 1.98
CA TYR A 43 -4.55 14.56 1.44
C TYR A 43 -4.18 14.10 0.03
N GLY A 44 -3.74 15.03 -0.82
CA GLY A 44 -3.25 14.73 -2.16
C GLY A 44 -2.05 13.80 -2.14
N ILE A 45 -1.09 14.06 -1.25
CA ILE A 45 0.07 13.18 -1.04
C ILE A 45 -0.38 11.79 -0.55
N ALA A 46 -1.28 11.72 0.43
CA ALA A 46 -1.78 10.44 0.93
C ALA A 46 -2.44 9.59 -0.17
N ILE A 47 -3.27 10.19 -1.03
CA ILE A 47 -3.90 9.50 -2.16
C ILE A 47 -2.86 9.09 -3.19
N GLY A 48 -1.97 10.01 -3.58
CA GLY A 48 -0.92 9.76 -4.57
C GLY A 48 0.02 8.64 -4.15
N PHE A 49 0.40 8.59 -2.86
CA PHE A 49 1.25 7.55 -2.31
C PHE A 49 0.59 6.17 -2.35
N ASN A 50 -0.70 6.09 -1.95
CA ASN A 50 -1.45 4.84 -2.03
C ASN A 50 -1.67 4.39 -3.48
N LEU A 51 -1.86 5.33 -4.42
CA LEU A 51 -1.95 5.02 -5.84
C LEU A 51 -0.62 4.48 -6.38
N TYR A 52 0.50 5.05 -5.95
CA TYR A 52 1.83 4.59 -6.31
C TYR A 52 2.08 3.15 -5.85
N LEU A 53 1.71 2.81 -4.60
CA LEU A 53 1.79 1.43 -4.09
C LEU A 53 0.80 0.48 -4.77
N PHE A 54 -0.41 0.96 -5.10
CA PHE A 54 -1.39 0.23 -5.89
C PHE A 54 -0.78 -0.21 -7.23
N LEU A 55 -0.15 0.71 -7.95
CA LEU A 55 0.52 0.41 -9.23
C LEU A 55 1.66 -0.58 -9.05
N GLY A 56 2.45 -0.44 -7.97
CA GLY A 56 3.52 -1.40 -7.66
C GLY A 56 3.01 -2.83 -7.43
N THR A 57 1.79 -2.95 -6.90
CA THR A 57 1.17 -4.24 -6.58
C THR A 57 0.55 -4.91 -7.82
N LEU A 58 0.53 -4.26 -8.99
CA LEU A 58 0.10 -4.91 -10.24
C LEU A 58 0.98 -6.12 -10.59
N SER A 59 2.21 -6.18 -10.08
CA SER A 59 3.08 -7.35 -10.18
C SER A 59 2.46 -8.64 -9.63
N VAL A 60 1.41 -8.56 -8.80
CA VAL A 60 0.61 -9.70 -8.33
C VAL A 60 0.06 -10.52 -9.49
N PHE A 61 -0.21 -9.92 -10.64
CA PHE A 61 -0.72 -10.64 -11.81
C PHE A 61 0.23 -11.73 -12.32
N PHE A 62 1.51 -11.74 -11.92
CA PHE A 62 2.39 -12.89 -12.18
C PHE A 62 1.88 -14.20 -11.53
N ASN A 63 1.08 -14.14 -10.46
CA ASN A 63 0.39 -15.32 -9.88
C ASN A 63 -0.71 -15.90 -10.79
N LEU A 64 -1.00 -15.30 -11.95
CA LEU A 64 -1.80 -15.96 -12.97
C LEU A 64 -1.09 -17.21 -13.53
N ASN A 65 0.25 -17.21 -13.52
CA ASN A 65 1.05 -18.39 -13.80
C ASN A 65 1.06 -19.36 -12.60
N GLN A 66 0.70 -20.62 -12.84
CA GLN A 66 0.63 -21.66 -11.80
C GLN A 66 1.96 -21.88 -11.08
N ASN A 67 3.09 -21.89 -11.81
CA ASN A 67 4.42 -22.13 -11.25
C ASN A 67 4.79 -21.06 -10.21
N ILE A 68 4.46 -19.80 -10.52
CA ILE A 68 4.68 -18.65 -9.63
C ILE A 68 3.73 -18.72 -8.43
N ARG A 69 2.49 -19.10 -8.67
CA ARG A 69 1.42 -19.14 -7.67
C ARG A 69 1.67 -20.20 -6.59
N GLU A 70 2.16 -21.37 -6.99
CA GLU A 70 2.41 -22.50 -6.09
C GLU A 70 3.66 -22.27 -5.24
N ASN A 71 4.71 -21.72 -5.84
CA ASN A 71 5.91 -21.35 -5.11
C ASN A 71 5.65 -20.15 -4.18
N SER A 72 5.75 -20.38 -2.86
CA SER A 72 5.44 -19.36 -1.85
C SER A 72 6.33 -18.13 -1.97
N LEU A 73 7.59 -18.29 -2.37
CA LEU A 73 8.59 -17.23 -2.44
C LEU A 73 8.31 -16.32 -3.65
N TRP A 74 8.12 -16.90 -4.84
CA TRP A 74 7.74 -16.15 -6.04
C TRP A 74 6.37 -15.47 -5.90
N SER A 75 5.42 -16.16 -5.26
CA SER A 75 4.13 -15.59 -4.93
C SER A 75 4.27 -14.39 -3.97
N ALA A 76 5.07 -14.49 -2.90
CA ALA A 76 5.32 -13.36 -2.01
C ALA A 76 6.00 -12.19 -2.73
N LEU A 77 7.04 -12.47 -3.54
CA LEU A 77 7.75 -11.43 -4.29
C LEU A 77 6.82 -10.65 -5.22
N SER A 78 5.94 -11.33 -5.93
CA SER A 78 4.94 -10.66 -6.78
C SER A 78 3.92 -9.81 -6.02
N PHE A 79 3.72 -10.04 -4.71
CA PHE A 79 2.89 -9.16 -3.89
C PHE A 79 3.67 -7.97 -3.35
N PHE A 80 4.88 -8.19 -2.83
CA PHE A 80 5.54 -7.22 -1.97
C PHE A 80 6.77 -6.55 -2.58
N LEU A 81 7.41 -7.13 -3.58
CA LEU A 81 8.71 -6.65 -4.06
C LEU A 81 8.65 -5.23 -4.60
N LEU A 82 7.79 -4.97 -5.60
CA LEU A 82 7.67 -3.63 -6.17
C LEU A 82 7.16 -2.61 -5.15
N PRO A 83 6.07 -2.88 -4.40
CA PRO A 83 5.63 -1.96 -3.36
C PRO A 83 6.72 -1.65 -2.34
N ALA A 84 7.55 -2.65 -1.95
CA ALA A 84 8.63 -2.46 -0.98
C ALA A 84 9.74 -1.59 -1.56
N ILE A 85 10.12 -1.81 -2.82
CA ILE A 85 11.07 -0.94 -3.52
C ILE A 85 10.54 0.50 -3.58
N PHE A 86 9.25 0.68 -3.88
CA PHE A 86 8.60 1.99 -3.95
C PHE A 86 8.60 2.71 -2.59
N LEU A 87 8.32 1.99 -1.51
CA LEU A 87 8.43 2.52 -0.16
C LEU A 87 9.87 2.91 0.16
N LEU A 88 10.85 2.04 -0.11
CA LEU A 88 12.27 2.32 0.10
C LEU A 88 12.75 3.55 -0.68
N LEU A 89 12.40 3.65 -1.96
CA LEU A 89 12.71 4.80 -2.79
C LEU A 89 12.11 6.08 -2.22
N SER A 90 10.87 6.01 -1.72
CA SER A 90 10.22 7.16 -1.09
C SER A 90 10.92 7.59 0.20
N LEU A 91 11.38 6.63 1.00
CA LEU A 91 12.17 6.91 2.21
C LEU A 91 13.51 7.58 1.88
N PHE A 92 14.18 7.13 0.82
CA PHE A 92 15.41 7.76 0.35
C PHE A 92 15.18 9.10 -0.35
N ALA A 93 13.99 9.38 -0.86
CA ALA A 93 13.67 10.65 -1.52
C ALA A 93 13.25 11.75 -0.54
N MET A 94 12.64 11.39 0.59
CA MET A 94 12.16 12.34 1.61
C MET A 94 13.26 12.69 2.64
N TRP A 95 14.43 13.12 2.15
CA TRP A 95 15.70 13.32 2.89
C TRP A 95 15.58 14.02 4.25
N ASP A 96 14.68 14.99 4.41
CA ASP A 96 14.56 15.78 5.65
C ASP A 96 13.63 15.13 6.69
N GLU A 97 12.60 14.40 6.25
CA GLU A 97 11.60 13.79 7.11
C GLU A 97 11.10 12.49 6.49
N ALA A 98 11.71 11.36 6.87
CA ALA A 98 11.34 10.04 6.33
C ALA A 98 10.00 9.49 6.88
N TRP A 99 9.54 10.02 8.01
CA TRP A 99 8.36 9.53 8.74
C TRP A 99 7.03 9.65 7.98
N PRO A 100 6.75 10.66 7.12
CA PRO A 100 5.51 10.73 6.36
C PRO A 100 5.42 9.61 5.33
N GLY A 101 6.51 9.27 4.63
CA GLY A 101 6.55 8.16 3.67
C GLY A 101 6.28 6.81 4.32
N VAL A 102 6.83 6.58 5.52
CA VAL A 102 6.51 5.38 6.32
C VAL A 102 5.02 5.35 6.68
N LEU A 103 4.50 6.44 7.26
CA LEU A 103 3.13 6.50 7.77
C LEU A 103 2.07 6.36 6.67
N TYR A 104 2.30 6.92 5.48
CA TYR A 104 1.38 6.76 4.35
C TYR A 104 1.43 5.36 3.73
N GLY A 105 2.59 4.70 3.75
CA GLY A 105 2.75 3.36 3.19
C GLY A 105 2.29 2.22 4.11
N LEU A 106 2.45 2.39 5.42
CA LEU A 106 2.22 1.34 6.42
C LEU A 106 0.82 0.71 6.35
N PRO A 107 -0.28 1.50 6.26
CA PRO A 107 -1.62 0.95 6.12
C PRO A 107 -1.75 0.00 4.93
N TYR A 108 -1.18 0.39 3.78
CA TYR A 108 -1.22 -0.42 2.56
C TYR A 108 -0.53 -1.78 2.76
N PHE A 109 0.67 -1.79 3.35
CA PHE A 109 1.40 -3.04 3.61
C PHE A 109 0.72 -3.95 4.62
N ILE A 110 0.09 -3.40 5.66
CA ILE A 110 -0.70 -4.20 6.62
C ILE A 110 -1.85 -4.90 5.88
N ILE A 111 -2.63 -4.15 5.12
CA ILE A 111 -3.81 -4.70 4.42
C ILE A 111 -3.36 -5.71 3.36
N LEU A 112 -2.30 -5.41 2.61
CA LEU A 112 -1.72 -6.31 1.63
C LEU A 112 -1.24 -7.62 2.26
N SER A 113 -0.63 -7.56 3.44
CA SER A 113 -0.20 -8.73 4.22
C SER A 113 -1.38 -9.60 4.63
N ILE A 114 -2.44 -9.00 5.15
CA ILE A 114 -3.69 -9.70 5.51
C ILE A 114 -4.28 -10.38 4.26
N CYS A 115 -4.38 -9.67 3.14
CA CYS A 115 -4.89 -10.23 1.89
C CYS A 115 -4.02 -11.37 1.35
N TYR A 116 -2.69 -11.26 1.43
CA TYR A 116 -1.76 -12.31 1.01
C TYR A 116 -1.90 -13.58 1.87
N LEU A 117 -1.94 -13.44 3.19
CA LEU A 117 -2.14 -14.57 4.11
C LEU A 117 -3.49 -15.26 3.86
N GLY A 118 -4.56 -14.49 3.67
CA GLY A 118 -5.87 -15.00 3.29
C GLY A 118 -5.86 -15.70 1.92
N PHE A 119 -5.09 -15.19 0.97
CA PHE A 119 -4.89 -15.82 -0.34
C PHE A 119 -4.18 -17.19 -0.20
N ARG A 120 -3.09 -17.26 0.57
CA ARG A 120 -2.32 -18.51 0.80
C ARG A 120 -3.13 -19.56 1.55
N LYS A 121 -3.89 -19.17 2.57
CA LYS A 121 -4.78 -20.10 3.29
C LYS A 121 -5.82 -20.75 2.37
N ASN A 122 -6.40 -19.97 1.47
CA ASN A 122 -7.37 -20.49 0.49
C ASN A 122 -6.73 -21.41 -0.57
N MET A 123 -5.46 -21.19 -0.91
CA MET A 123 -4.71 -22.09 -1.79
C MET A 123 -4.46 -23.45 -1.12
N SER A 124 -4.00 -23.44 0.14
CA SER A 124 -3.74 -24.67 0.91
C SER A 124 -5.00 -25.52 1.07
N LYS A 125 -6.16 -24.90 1.34
CA LYS A 125 -7.45 -25.61 1.43
C LYS A 125 -7.93 -26.25 0.12
N LYS A 126 -7.39 -25.85 -1.04
CA LYS A 126 -7.81 -26.38 -2.35
C LYS A 126 -6.95 -27.57 -2.80
N ILE A 127 -5.84 -27.83 -2.10
CA ILE A 127 -4.90 -28.92 -2.37
C ILE A 127 -5.20 -30.15 -1.49
N MET A 128 -5.95 -29.96 -0.41
CA MET A 128 -6.47 -30.99 0.49
C MET A 128 -7.88 -31.39 0.09
#